data_AF-A0A485D9N6-F1
#
_entry.id   AF-A0A485D9N6-F1
#
_cell.length_a   1.000
_cell.length_b   1.000
_cell.length_c   1.000
_cell.angle_alpha   90.00
_cell.angle_beta   90.00
_cell.angle_gamma   90.00
#
_symmetry.space_group_name_H-M   'P 1'
#
loop_
_entity.id
_entity.type
_entity.pdbx_description
1 polymer ?
#
loop_
_entity_poly.entity_id
_entity_poly.type
_entity_poly.pdbx_seq_one_letter_code
_entity_poly.pdbx_strand_id
1 'polypeptide(L)'
;MPAVGKARNVAKITFFPTKKQAQAPYVDGAINSSPIIADTFFMLPNKPVVNTYAYEGTTNLNVELKTPVQPETPVSYTTWFGTVAETSQLRRSVNQFIDAVRPRPYKPYLHYNSWMDIGFFTTYTEQDVLGRMDEWNKAFITGRGVPLDAFLLDDGWDDRTGRWLFGPAFSQGFGKVREKADSLHSSVGLWLSPWGGYNKPRDIRVSHAKEYGFETVDGKFALSGPRYFKNFQ
;
A
#
# COMPACT_ATOMS: atom_id res chain seq x y z
N MET A 1 20.02 -3.55 8.16
CA MET A 1 21.45 -3.80 7.86
C MET A 1 21.87 -2.93 6.69
N PRO A 2 22.80 -1.99 6.85
CA PRO A 2 23.39 -1.24 5.73
C PRO A 2 24.44 -2.09 5.00
N ALA A 3 24.59 -1.88 3.70
CA ALA A 3 25.72 -2.41 2.95
C ALA A 3 26.95 -1.49 3.17
N VAL A 4 27.99 -1.98 3.87
CA VAL A 4 29.17 -1.15 4.16
C VAL A 4 30.04 -1.01 2.90
N GLY A 5 30.22 0.23 2.42
CA GLY A 5 31.16 0.64 1.37
C GLY A 5 30.78 0.30 -0.08
N LYS A 6 30.00 -0.75 -0.32
CA LYS A 6 29.51 -1.15 -1.66
C LYS A 6 28.23 -1.97 -1.56
N ALA A 7 27.43 -1.98 -2.63
CA ALA A 7 26.22 -2.79 -2.74
C ALA A 7 26.49 -4.27 -2.45
N ARG A 8 25.54 -4.95 -1.79
CA ARG A 8 25.65 -6.38 -1.48
C ARG A 8 24.44 -7.16 -2.00
N ASN A 9 24.73 -8.25 -2.70
CA ASN A 9 23.73 -9.25 -3.05
C ASN A 9 23.43 -10.10 -1.82
N VAL A 10 22.19 -10.06 -1.36
CA VAL A 10 21.71 -10.88 -0.25
C VAL A 10 20.58 -11.73 -0.79
N ALA A 11 20.75 -13.05 -0.82
CA ALA A 11 19.72 -13.94 -1.35
C ALA A 11 18.51 -14.03 -0.41
N LYS A 12 18.75 -14.06 0.90
CA LYS A 12 17.73 -14.32 1.92
C LYS A 12 18.12 -13.76 3.29
N ILE A 13 17.12 -13.37 4.08
CA ILE A 13 17.22 -13.06 5.52
C ILE A 13 16.26 -13.99 6.27
N THR A 14 16.70 -14.61 7.38
CA THR A 14 15.91 -15.59 8.18
C THR A 14 15.92 -15.20 9.66
N PHE A 15 14.77 -15.31 10.35
CA PHE A 15 14.62 -15.12 11.80
C PHE A 15 14.21 -16.44 12.50
N PHE A 16 14.86 -16.82 13.62
CA PHE A 16 14.64 -18.10 14.34
C PHE A 16 14.25 -17.91 15.82
N PRO A 17 13.00 -18.21 16.20
CA PRO A 17 12.59 -18.12 17.61
C PRO A 17 12.05 -19.39 18.31
N THR A 18 12.04 -20.59 17.71
CA THR A 18 11.31 -21.72 18.33
C THR A 18 12.17 -22.95 18.67
N LYS A 19 12.38 -23.22 19.96
CA LYS A 19 12.82 -24.52 20.49
C LYS A 19 11.94 -24.87 21.70
N LYS A 20 11.57 -26.16 21.86
CA LYS A 20 10.82 -26.73 23.01
C LYS A 20 9.34 -26.28 23.14
N GLN A 21 8.54 -26.50 22.10
CA GLN A 21 7.08 -26.24 22.14
C GLN A 21 6.29 -27.53 22.42
N ALA A 22 5.10 -27.38 23.00
CA ALA A 22 4.19 -28.50 23.27
C ALA A 22 3.49 -28.97 21.99
N GLN A 23 3.16 -28.04 21.09
CA GLN A 23 2.69 -28.32 19.74
C GLN A 23 3.70 -27.82 18.69
N ALA A 24 3.80 -28.53 17.56
CA ALA A 24 4.54 -28.02 16.41
C ALA A 24 3.94 -26.67 15.94
N PRO A 25 4.78 -25.65 15.69
CA PRO A 25 4.29 -24.36 15.25
C PRO A 25 3.68 -24.48 13.85
N TYR A 26 2.67 -23.68 13.55
CA TYR A 26 1.97 -23.71 12.28
C TYR A 26 1.66 -22.30 11.78
N VAL A 27 1.50 -22.14 10.46
CA VAL A 27 1.05 -20.89 9.85
C VAL A 27 -0.48 -20.86 9.87
N ASP A 28 -1.06 -19.81 10.44
CA ASP A 28 -2.51 -19.62 10.49
C ASP A 28 -2.94 -18.53 9.49
N GLY A 29 -3.26 -18.96 8.27
CA GLY A 29 -3.66 -18.09 7.17
C GLY A 29 -3.19 -18.60 5.80
N ALA A 30 -3.77 -18.04 4.73
CA ALA A 30 -3.52 -18.49 3.35
C ALA A 30 -2.66 -17.53 2.52
N ILE A 31 -2.19 -16.43 3.12
CA ILE A 31 -1.43 -15.38 2.43
C ILE A 31 -0.01 -15.25 2.97
N ASN A 32 0.89 -14.63 2.21
CA ASN A 32 2.19 -14.22 2.72
C ASN A 32 2.02 -13.36 3.97
N SER A 33 2.97 -13.47 4.89
CA SER A 33 2.98 -12.73 6.17
C SER A 33 1.89 -13.14 7.16
N SER A 34 1.22 -14.28 6.95
CA SER A 34 0.29 -14.86 7.93
C SER A 34 1.02 -15.20 9.24
N PRO A 35 0.36 -15.07 10.41
CA PRO A 35 0.98 -15.37 11.69
C PRO A 35 1.47 -16.81 11.77
N ILE A 36 2.60 -17.01 12.44
CA ILE A 36 3.01 -18.33 12.92
C ILE A 36 2.54 -18.46 14.37
N ILE A 37 1.79 -19.52 14.67
CA ILE A 37 1.25 -19.82 16.00
C ILE A 37 2.14 -20.87 16.67
N ALA A 38 2.43 -20.65 17.94
CA ALA A 38 3.34 -21.45 18.75
C ALA A 38 2.86 -21.46 20.21
N ASP A 39 2.12 -22.51 20.60
CA ASP A 39 1.51 -22.64 21.93
C ASP A 39 0.72 -21.38 22.35
N THR A 40 1.29 -20.59 23.27
CA THR A 40 0.68 -19.39 23.87
C THR A 40 1.22 -18.08 23.29
N PHE A 41 1.92 -18.14 22.16
CA PHE A 41 2.37 -16.94 21.46
C PHE A 41 2.26 -17.08 19.94
N PHE A 42 2.31 -15.94 19.26
CA PHE A 42 2.34 -15.86 17.80
C PHE A 42 3.43 -14.90 17.34
N MET A 43 3.81 -15.06 16.08
CA MET A 43 4.87 -14.31 15.43
C MET A 43 4.36 -13.73 14.13
N LEU A 44 4.58 -12.43 13.94
CA LEU A 44 4.08 -11.68 12.79
C LEU A 44 5.19 -10.81 12.20
N PRO A 45 5.48 -10.88 10.90
CA PRO A 45 6.31 -9.86 10.26
C PRO A 45 5.52 -8.55 10.11
N ASN A 46 6.20 -7.42 10.24
CA ASN A 46 5.57 -6.09 10.08
C ASN A 46 5.21 -5.76 8.62
N LYS A 47 5.83 -6.42 7.65
CA LYS A 47 5.66 -6.14 6.21
C LYS A 47 4.86 -7.25 5.54
N PRO A 48 4.00 -6.95 4.53
CA PRO A 48 3.10 -7.92 3.91
C PRO A 48 3.76 -8.89 2.91
N VAL A 49 5.06 -8.74 2.64
CA VAL A 49 5.81 -9.54 1.65
C VAL A 49 6.88 -10.44 2.28
N VAL A 50 6.62 -10.93 3.50
CA VAL A 50 7.50 -11.87 4.20
C VAL A 50 6.93 -13.28 4.09
N ASN A 51 7.72 -14.21 3.55
CA ASN A 51 7.34 -15.62 3.44
C ASN A 51 7.44 -16.28 4.82
N THR A 52 6.29 -16.68 5.36
CA THR A 52 6.14 -17.34 6.66
C THR A 52 6.12 -18.84 6.48
N TYR A 53 6.94 -19.56 7.23
CA TYR A 53 7.05 -21.01 7.16
C TYR A 53 7.16 -21.60 8.55
N ALA A 54 6.43 -22.70 8.79
CA ALA A 54 6.51 -23.47 10.02
C ALA A 54 6.36 -24.96 9.70
N TYR A 55 7.29 -25.79 10.16
CA TYR A 55 7.30 -27.24 9.94
C TYR A 55 8.15 -27.96 11.00
N GLU A 56 7.62 -29.03 11.61
CA GLU A 56 8.32 -29.92 12.56
C GLU A 56 9.20 -29.20 13.60
N GLY A 57 8.74 -28.06 14.11
CA GLY A 57 9.44 -27.27 15.14
C GLY A 57 10.37 -26.17 14.59
N THR A 58 10.57 -26.10 13.28
CA THR A 58 11.30 -25.02 12.61
C THR A 58 10.33 -23.94 12.16
N THR A 59 10.62 -22.68 12.49
CA THR A 59 9.90 -21.52 11.97
C THR A 59 10.85 -20.58 11.26
N ASN A 60 10.44 -20.06 10.11
CA ASN A 60 11.21 -19.09 9.33
C ASN A 60 10.31 -17.94 8.88
N LEU A 61 10.83 -16.72 9.03
CA LEU A 61 10.33 -15.53 8.36
C LEU A 61 11.37 -15.10 7.34
N ASN A 62 11.02 -15.16 6.06
CA ASN A 62 11.97 -15.05 4.96
C ASN A 62 11.60 -13.89 4.03
N VAL A 63 12.60 -13.14 3.61
CA VAL A 63 12.44 -12.12 2.56
C VAL A 63 13.37 -12.42 1.41
N GLU A 64 12.78 -12.54 0.22
CA GLU A 64 13.53 -12.64 -1.03
C GLU A 64 13.84 -11.24 -1.55
N LEU A 65 15.12 -10.96 -1.76
CA LEU A 65 15.56 -9.69 -2.35
C LEU A 65 15.88 -9.92 -3.82
N LYS A 66 15.17 -9.20 -4.70
CA LYS A 66 15.43 -9.21 -6.15
C LYS A 66 16.42 -8.11 -6.57
N THR A 67 16.72 -7.18 -5.68
CA THR A 67 17.69 -6.10 -5.90
C THR A 67 18.77 -6.08 -4.81
N PRO A 68 20.00 -5.63 -5.12
CA PRO A 68 21.05 -5.50 -4.13
C PRO A 68 20.67 -4.51 -3.02
N VAL A 69 21.20 -4.74 -1.81
CA VAL A 69 21.11 -3.75 -0.72
C VAL A 69 22.12 -2.65 -0.99
N GLN A 70 21.64 -1.40 -1.06
CA GLN A 70 22.49 -0.23 -1.30
C GLN A 70 23.00 0.39 0.01
N PRO A 71 24.19 1.03 0.03
CA PRO A 71 24.72 1.68 1.23
C PRO A 71 23.81 2.75 1.84
N GLU A 72 23.21 3.59 1.00
CA GLU A 72 22.34 4.72 1.37
C GLU A 72 20.88 4.32 1.62
N THR A 73 20.50 3.09 1.27
CA THR A 73 19.13 2.57 1.46
C THR A 73 19.18 1.29 2.29
N PRO A 74 19.38 1.39 3.62
CA PRO A 74 19.44 0.22 4.48
C PRO A 74 18.09 -0.50 4.53
N VAL A 75 18.11 -1.83 4.41
CA VAL A 75 16.91 -2.63 4.63
C VAL A 75 16.71 -2.89 6.12
N SER A 76 15.48 -2.65 6.60
CA SER A 76 15.05 -2.95 7.96
C SER A 76 13.78 -3.81 7.94
N TYR A 77 13.74 -4.77 8.84
CA TYR A 77 12.64 -5.70 9.04
C TYR A 77 12.35 -5.78 10.53
N THR A 78 11.06 -5.78 10.86
CA THR A 78 10.56 -5.92 12.22
C THR A 78 9.73 -7.17 12.29
N THR A 79 10.02 -8.01 13.28
CA THR A 79 9.21 -9.15 13.65
C THR A 79 8.59 -8.87 15.00
N TRP A 80 7.30 -9.11 15.08
CA TRP A 80 6.49 -8.95 16.25
C TRP A 80 6.26 -10.29 16.93
N PHE A 81 6.25 -10.27 18.26
CA PHE A 81 5.87 -11.39 19.10
C PHE A 81 4.71 -10.93 19.98
N GLY A 82 3.60 -11.65 19.93
CA GLY A 82 2.45 -11.41 20.79
C GLY A 82 2.07 -12.68 21.55
N THR A 83 1.44 -12.52 22.69
CA THR A 83 0.99 -13.64 23.53
C THR A 83 -0.52 -13.85 23.40
N VAL A 84 -0.95 -15.07 23.67
CA VAL A 84 -2.34 -15.52 23.67
C VAL A 84 -2.65 -15.95 25.10
N ALA A 85 -3.42 -15.13 25.81
CA ALA A 85 -3.78 -15.41 27.20
C ALA A 85 -4.70 -16.63 27.32
N GLU A 86 -5.65 -16.76 26.40
CA GLU A 86 -6.56 -17.89 26.29
C GLU A 86 -6.47 -18.46 24.87
N THR A 87 -6.02 -19.70 24.72
CA THR A 87 -5.78 -20.31 23.39
C THR A 87 -7.06 -20.39 22.53
N SER A 88 -8.24 -20.47 23.15
CA SER A 88 -9.54 -20.37 22.48
C SER A 88 -9.88 -18.99 21.92
N GLN A 89 -9.11 -17.94 22.28
CA GLN A 89 -9.34 -16.56 21.88
C GLN A 89 -8.25 -16.03 20.94
N LEU A 90 -7.52 -16.92 20.23
CA LEU A 90 -6.42 -16.55 19.33
C LEU A 90 -6.74 -15.35 18.43
N ARG A 91 -7.87 -15.39 17.68
CA ARG A 91 -8.31 -14.29 16.80
C ARG A 91 -8.45 -12.96 17.55
N ARG A 92 -8.98 -12.98 18.78
CA ARG A 92 -9.15 -11.78 19.60
C ARG A 92 -7.81 -11.22 20.05
N SER A 93 -6.92 -12.07 20.56
CA SER A 93 -5.57 -11.66 20.98
C SER A 93 -4.75 -11.07 19.83
N VAL A 94 -4.81 -11.70 18.65
CA VAL A 94 -4.14 -11.16 17.44
C VAL A 94 -4.74 -9.83 17.01
N ASN A 95 -6.06 -9.67 17.02
CA ASN A 95 -6.69 -8.39 16.68
C ASN A 95 -6.34 -7.26 17.66
N GLN A 96 -6.29 -7.55 18.96
CA GLN A 96 -5.85 -6.60 19.98
C GLN A 96 -4.38 -6.22 19.78
N PHE A 97 -3.53 -7.19 19.44
CA PHE A 97 -2.14 -6.93 19.12
C PHE A 97 -1.99 -6.03 17.89
N ILE A 98 -2.69 -6.35 16.79
CA ILE A 98 -2.69 -5.53 15.57
C ILE A 98 -3.17 -4.10 15.89
N ASP A 99 -4.13 -3.94 16.80
CA ASP A 99 -4.57 -2.62 17.26
C ASP A 99 -3.48 -1.84 17.98
N ALA A 100 -2.72 -2.51 18.84
CA ALA A 100 -1.64 -1.88 19.59
C ALA A 100 -0.46 -1.45 18.70
N VAL A 101 -0.16 -2.19 17.62
CA VAL A 101 1.04 -1.94 16.79
C VAL A 101 0.78 -1.21 15.48
N ARG A 102 -0.47 -1.08 15.04
CA ARG A 102 -0.77 -0.37 13.78
C ARG A 102 -0.41 1.12 13.90
N PRO A 103 0.12 1.75 12.83
CA PRO A 103 0.48 3.16 12.86
C PRO A 103 -0.69 4.12 13.09
N ARG A 104 -1.92 3.69 12.77
CA ARG A 104 -3.14 4.48 12.92
C ARG A 104 -4.20 3.60 13.60
N PRO A 105 -4.89 4.08 14.65
CA PRO A 105 -6.01 3.37 15.25
C PRO A 105 -7.05 2.98 14.21
N TYR A 106 -7.71 1.83 14.39
CA TYR A 106 -8.81 1.46 13.50
C TYR A 106 -9.94 2.43 13.68
N LYS A 107 -10.21 3.12 12.58
CA LYS A 107 -11.38 3.94 12.42
C LYS A 107 -11.86 3.78 10.99
N PRO A 108 -13.18 3.75 10.75
CA PRO A 108 -13.73 3.87 9.42
C PRO A 108 -13.11 5.06 8.67
N TYR A 109 -13.06 4.95 7.35
CA TYR A 109 -12.65 6.02 6.45
C TYR A 109 -13.62 6.06 5.28
N LEU A 110 -14.71 6.79 5.47
CA LEU A 110 -15.80 6.87 4.52
C LEU A 110 -15.42 7.87 3.43
N HIS A 111 -15.28 7.37 2.21
CA HIS A 111 -14.87 8.20 1.08
C HIS A 111 -15.71 7.91 -0.16
N TYR A 112 -15.89 8.94 -0.98
CA TYR A 112 -16.28 8.79 -2.38
C TYR A 112 -15.05 8.34 -3.18
N ASN A 113 -15.24 7.45 -4.16
CA ASN A 113 -14.21 7.07 -5.12
C ASN A 113 -14.75 7.27 -6.54
N SER A 114 -14.00 7.99 -7.39
CA SER A 114 -14.43 8.32 -8.74
C SER A 114 -14.41 7.17 -9.75
N TRP A 115 -13.78 6.03 -9.45
CA TRP A 115 -13.55 4.93 -10.40
C TRP A 115 -14.84 4.41 -11.03
N MET A 116 -15.87 4.15 -10.23
CA MET A 116 -17.16 3.62 -10.72
C MET A 116 -18.18 4.73 -11.05
N ASP A 117 -17.73 5.98 -11.09
CA ASP A 117 -18.56 7.16 -11.40
C ASP A 117 -17.97 7.88 -12.63
N ILE A 118 -17.19 8.94 -12.42
CA ILE A 118 -16.66 9.77 -13.51
C ILE A 118 -15.34 9.27 -14.12
N GLY A 119 -14.70 8.26 -13.52
CA GLY A 119 -13.33 7.84 -13.83
C GLY A 119 -13.13 6.45 -14.44
N PHE A 120 -14.20 5.74 -14.83
CA PHE A 120 -14.06 4.35 -15.30
C PHE A 120 -13.38 4.26 -16.68
N PHE A 121 -12.06 4.06 -16.69
CA PHE A 121 -11.19 4.11 -17.88
C PHE A 121 -11.17 5.46 -18.63
N THR A 122 -11.85 6.48 -18.12
CA THR A 122 -11.95 7.82 -18.70
C THR A 122 -11.06 8.82 -17.95
N THR A 123 -10.66 9.88 -18.64
CA THR A 123 -10.19 11.10 -17.96
C THR A 123 -11.41 11.93 -17.55
N TYR A 124 -11.27 12.73 -16.50
CA TYR A 124 -12.30 13.65 -16.01
C TYR A 124 -11.68 15.01 -15.71
N THR A 125 -12.53 16.02 -15.52
CA THR A 125 -12.10 17.41 -15.35
C THR A 125 -12.26 17.91 -13.92
N GLU A 126 -11.60 19.03 -13.60
CA GLU A 126 -11.84 19.77 -12.34
C GLU A 126 -13.35 20.04 -12.14
N GLN A 127 -14.07 20.39 -13.20
CA GLN A 127 -15.50 20.70 -13.12
C GLN A 127 -16.36 19.46 -12.83
N ASP A 128 -16.02 18.29 -13.39
CA ASP A 128 -16.72 17.04 -13.10
C ASP A 128 -16.58 16.68 -11.62
N VAL A 129 -15.38 16.83 -11.06
CA VAL A 129 -15.10 16.59 -9.64
C VAL A 129 -15.89 17.56 -8.76
N LEU A 130 -15.82 18.86 -9.03
CA LEU A 130 -16.56 19.87 -8.27
C LEU A 130 -18.07 19.62 -8.31
N GLY A 131 -18.61 19.22 -9.47
CA GLY A 131 -20.02 18.84 -9.62
C GLY A 131 -20.38 17.62 -8.78
N ARG A 132 -19.54 16.57 -8.72
CA ARG A 132 -19.75 15.44 -7.80
C ARG A 132 -19.72 15.87 -6.34
N MET A 133 -18.79 16.75 -5.95
CA MET A 133 -18.71 17.24 -4.57
C MET A 133 -19.97 18.01 -4.16
N ASP A 134 -20.56 18.80 -5.05
CA ASP A 134 -21.82 19.48 -4.80
C ASP A 134 -23.00 18.52 -4.62
N GLU A 135 -23.08 17.48 -5.44
CA GLU A 135 -24.13 16.47 -5.31
C GLU A 135 -23.99 15.63 -4.04
N TRP A 136 -22.77 15.19 -3.71
CA TRP A 136 -22.49 14.50 -2.46
C TRP A 136 -22.75 15.38 -1.25
N ASN A 137 -22.41 16.67 -1.33
CA ASN A 137 -22.73 17.61 -0.27
C ASN A 137 -24.24 17.71 -0.06
N LYS A 138 -25.00 17.95 -1.13
CA LYS A 138 -26.45 18.11 -1.09
C LYS A 138 -27.16 16.84 -0.62
N ALA A 139 -26.81 15.69 -1.17
CA ALA A 139 -27.50 14.45 -0.87
C ALA A 139 -27.04 13.83 0.44
N PHE A 140 -25.74 13.82 0.73
CA PHE A 140 -25.17 13.01 1.78
C PHE A 140 -24.68 13.84 2.96
N ILE A 141 -23.76 14.79 2.73
CA ILE A 141 -23.11 15.52 3.83
C ILE A 141 -24.11 16.39 4.58
N THR A 142 -24.71 17.37 3.89
CA THR A 142 -25.73 18.25 4.50
C THR A 142 -27.11 17.61 4.47
N GLY A 143 -27.45 16.90 3.39
CA GLY A 143 -28.77 16.27 3.23
C GLY A 143 -29.08 15.17 4.26
N ARG A 144 -28.05 14.50 4.79
CA ARG A 144 -28.20 13.44 5.81
C ARG A 144 -27.40 13.70 7.09
N GLY A 145 -26.63 14.78 7.14
CA GLY A 145 -25.80 15.11 8.32
C GLY A 145 -24.66 14.12 8.57
N VAL A 146 -24.18 13.41 7.53
CA VAL A 146 -23.13 12.38 7.67
C VAL A 146 -21.80 12.93 7.16
N PRO A 147 -20.73 12.96 7.98
CA PRO A 147 -19.43 13.41 7.52
C PRO A 147 -18.85 12.45 6.47
N LEU A 148 -18.19 13.02 5.45
CA LEU A 148 -17.43 12.28 4.44
C LEU A 148 -15.94 12.59 4.64
N ASP A 149 -15.12 11.58 4.94
CA ASP A 149 -13.70 11.79 5.21
C ASP A 149 -12.92 12.27 3.98
N ALA A 150 -13.25 11.78 2.78
CA ALA A 150 -12.56 12.17 1.57
C ALA A 150 -13.35 12.00 0.25
N PHE A 151 -12.93 12.78 -0.74
CA PHE A 151 -13.16 12.54 -2.16
C PHE A 151 -11.88 11.96 -2.77
N LEU A 152 -11.91 10.66 -3.10
CA LEU A 152 -10.79 9.96 -3.71
C LEU A 152 -10.92 9.98 -5.24
N LEU A 153 -9.96 10.63 -5.88
CA LEU A 153 -9.86 10.72 -7.34
C LEU A 153 -9.02 9.54 -7.85
N ASP A 154 -9.69 8.60 -8.50
CA ASP A 154 -9.09 7.38 -9.07
C ASP A 154 -8.37 7.65 -10.40
N ASP A 155 -7.95 6.62 -11.15
CA ASP A 155 -7.30 6.77 -12.46
C ASP A 155 -8.08 7.75 -13.39
N GLY A 156 -7.36 8.66 -14.06
CA GLY A 156 -7.94 9.64 -14.99
C GLY A 156 -7.51 11.09 -14.76
N TRP A 157 -6.79 11.37 -13.67
CA TRP A 157 -6.32 12.72 -13.33
C TRP A 157 -4.97 13.12 -13.93
N ASP A 158 -4.11 12.15 -14.25
CA ASP A 158 -2.74 12.39 -14.70
C ASP A 158 -2.65 12.52 -16.23
N ASP A 159 -1.48 12.97 -16.71
CA ASP A 159 -1.19 13.15 -18.13
C ASP A 159 -0.98 11.83 -18.90
N ARG A 160 -1.03 10.69 -18.21
CA ARG A 160 -0.77 9.35 -18.73
C ARG A 160 0.60 9.18 -19.40
N THR A 161 1.55 10.07 -19.17
CA THR A 161 2.95 9.89 -19.62
C THR A 161 3.71 8.91 -18.73
N GLY A 162 3.15 8.56 -17.56
CA GLY A 162 3.82 7.72 -16.57
C GLY A 162 4.80 8.47 -15.67
N ARG A 163 4.93 9.79 -15.86
CA ARG A 163 5.68 10.70 -14.96
C ARG A 163 4.84 11.20 -13.77
N TRP A 164 3.56 10.82 -13.71
CA TRP A 164 2.60 11.22 -12.67
C TRP A 164 2.40 12.73 -12.56
N LEU A 165 2.44 13.42 -13.70
CA LEU A 165 2.14 14.85 -13.78
C LEU A 165 0.64 15.05 -13.99
N PHE A 166 0.13 16.23 -13.64
CA PHE A 166 -1.27 16.56 -13.87
C PHE A 166 -1.62 16.52 -15.35
N GLY A 167 -2.76 15.92 -15.66
CA GLY A 167 -3.33 15.97 -16.99
C GLY A 167 -3.79 17.39 -17.35
N PRO A 168 -4.09 17.65 -18.64
CA PRO A 168 -4.50 18.98 -19.11
C PRO A 168 -5.70 19.57 -18.33
N ALA A 169 -6.63 18.72 -17.92
CA ALA A 169 -7.82 19.11 -17.18
C ALA A 169 -7.55 19.54 -15.72
N PHE A 170 -6.33 19.29 -15.23
CA PHE A 170 -5.81 19.68 -13.92
C PHE A 170 -4.50 20.47 -14.07
N SER A 171 -4.33 21.24 -15.14
CA SER A 171 -3.08 21.98 -15.42
C SER A 171 -2.64 22.95 -14.33
N GLN A 172 -3.57 23.38 -13.46
CA GLN A 172 -3.31 24.22 -12.28
C GLN A 172 -3.26 23.41 -10.96
N GLY A 173 -3.16 22.08 -11.05
CA GLY A 173 -3.26 21.17 -9.92
C GLY A 173 -4.67 21.05 -9.35
N PHE A 174 -4.76 20.62 -8.09
CA PHE A 174 -6.02 20.35 -7.39
C PHE A 174 -6.44 21.46 -6.41
N GLY A 175 -5.93 22.69 -6.57
CA GLY A 175 -6.15 23.79 -5.62
C GLY A 175 -7.62 24.02 -5.31
N LYS A 176 -8.47 24.20 -6.33
CA LYS A 176 -9.90 24.43 -6.15
C LYS A 176 -10.65 23.22 -5.60
N VAL A 177 -10.26 22.01 -6.02
CA VAL A 177 -10.85 20.76 -5.51
C VAL A 177 -10.57 20.64 -4.02
N ARG A 178 -9.35 20.96 -3.58
CA ARG A 178 -8.97 20.97 -2.16
C ARG A 178 -9.74 22.04 -1.39
N GLU A 179 -9.80 23.28 -1.88
CA GLU A 179 -10.57 24.35 -1.24
C GLU A 179 -12.04 23.96 -1.05
N LYS A 180 -12.63 23.32 -2.07
CA LYS A 180 -13.98 22.79 -1.97
C LYS A 180 -14.10 21.69 -0.91
N ALA A 181 -13.16 20.75 -0.86
CA ALA A 181 -13.18 19.67 0.12
C ALA A 181 -13.06 20.22 1.55
N ASP A 182 -12.16 21.18 1.77
CA ASP A 182 -11.97 21.86 3.04
C ASP A 182 -13.27 22.56 3.50
N SER A 183 -13.99 23.21 2.57
CA SER A 183 -15.30 23.83 2.86
C SER A 183 -16.39 22.84 3.29
N LEU A 184 -16.22 21.56 2.95
CA LEU A 184 -17.12 20.46 3.30
C LEU A 184 -16.63 19.67 4.52
N HIS A 185 -15.56 20.13 5.20
CA HIS A 185 -14.86 19.39 6.25
C HIS A 185 -14.42 17.98 5.80
N SER A 186 -14.01 17.87 4.54
CA SER A 186 -13.53 16.64 3.90
C SER A 186 -12.10 16.81 3.40
N SER A 187 -11.54 15.78 2.77
CA SER A 187 -10.20 15.80 2.19
C SER A 187 -10.19 15.29 0.75
N VAL A 188 -9.05 15.45 0.05
CA VAL A 188 -8.86 14.91 -1.31
C VAL A 188 -7.81 13.80 -1.25
N GLY A 189 -8.14 12.64 -1.80
CA GLY A 189 -7.21 11.53 -2.01
C GLY A 189 -6.96 11.31 -3.50
N LEU A 190 -5.78 10.80 -3.84
CA LEU A 190 -5.42 10.45 -5.21
C LEU A 190 -5.03 8.99 -5.29
N TRP A 191 -5.55 8.30 -6.30
CA TRP A 191 -5.03 6.99 -6.68
C TRP A 191 -3.77 7.17 -7.52
N LEU A 192 -2.76 6.38 -7.20
CA LEU A 192 -1.55 6.23 -7.97
C LEU A 192 -1.08 4.78 -7.89
N SER A 193 -0.41 4.32 -8.92
CA SER A 193 0.00 2.94 -9.04
C SER A 193 1.41 2.84 -9.59
N PRO A 194 2.46 2.66 -8.75
CA PRO A 194 3.88 2.77 -9.13
C PRO A 194 4.41 1.76 -10.16
N TRP A 195 3.54 0.93 -10.73
CA TRP A 195 3.81 -0.04 -11.79
C TRP A 195 3.05 0.33 -13.08
N GLY A 196 2.36 1.48 -13.11
CA GLY A 196 1.68 2.04 -14.28
C GLY A 196 0.15 1.97 -14.24
N GLY A 197 -0.43 1.14 -13.38
CA GLY A 197 -1.90 1.03 -13.27
C GLY A 197 -2.44 -0.26 -13.85
N TYR A 198 -3.67 -0.19 -14.36
CA TYR A 198 -4.37 -1.34 -14.91
C TYR A 198 -4.72 -1.13 -16.38
N ASN A 199 -4.79 -2.24 -17.14
CA ASN A 199 -5.31 -2.30 -18.52
C ASN A 199 -4.77 -1.19 -19.44
N LYS A 200 -5.65 -0.59 -20.26
CA LYS A 200 -5.27 0.40 -21.28
C LYS A 200 -4.57 1.64 -20.71
N PRO A 201 -5.00 2.27 -19.59
CA PRO A 201 -4.24 3.36 -18.97
C PRO A 201 -2.80 2.99 -18.63
N ARG A 202 -2.56 1.78 -18.08
CA ARG A 202 -1.20 1.26 -17.85
C ARG A 202 -0.42 1.14 -19.15
N ASP A 203 -1.01 0.53 -20.16
CA ASP A 203 -0.31 0.29 -21.43
C ASP A 203 0.12 1.61 -22.07
N ILE A 204 -0.72 2.64 -22.00
CA ILE A 204 -0.37 4.00 -22.44
C ILE A 204 0.83 4.52 -21.65
N ARG A 205 0.76 4.56 -20.31
CA ARG A 205 1.85 5.06 -19.47
C ARG A 205 3.17 4.32 -19.75
N VAL A 206 3.13 2.98 -19.76
CA VAL A 206 4.33 2.14 -19.95
C VAL A 206 4.87 2.25 -21.37
N SER A 207 4.06 2.59 -22.38
CA SER A 207 4.55 2.80 -23.75
C SER A 207 5.61 3.92 -23.85
N HIS A 208 5.56 4.91 -22.96
CA HIS A 208 6.55 5.99 -22.86
C HIS A 208 7.83 5.60 -22.10
N ALA A 209 7.88 4.41 -21.48
CA ALA A 209 9.02 4.01 -20.64
C ALA A 209 10.36 4.06 -21.39
N LYS A 210 10.38 3.57 -22.63
CA LYS A 210 11.59 3.54 -23.45
C LYS A 210 12.10 4.96 -23.79
N GLU A 211 11.18 5.87 -24.09
CA GLU A 211 11.49 7.27 -24.41
C GLU A 211 12.16 7.96 -23.22
N TYR A 212 11.65 7.73 -22.01
CA TYR A 212 12.18 8.34 -20.78
C TYR A 212 13.32 7.54 -20.14
N GLY A 213 13.65 6.37 -20.70
CA GLY A 213 14.61 5.44 -20.12
C GLY A 213 14.18 4.88 -18.77
N PHE A 214 12.88 4.77 -18.52
CA PHE A 214 12.34 4.16 -17.30
C PHE A 214 12.52 2.65 -17.34
N GLU A 215 12.97 2.10 -16.21
CA GLU A 215 13.08 0.66 -16.04
C GLU A 215 11.70 0.01 -16.00
N THR A 216 11.58 -1.17 -16.62
CA THR A 216 10.36 -1.96 -16.64
C THR A 216 10.63 -3.40 -16.21
N VAL A 217 9.59 -4.06 -15.69
CA VAL A 217 9.58 -5.48 -15.33
C VAL A 217 8.22 -6.05 -15.67
N ASP A 218 8.20 -7.19 -16.37
CA ASP A 218 6.97 -7.89 -16.80
C ASP A 218 5.92 -6.99 -17.48
N GLY A 219 6.38 -6.09 -18.34
CA GLY A 219 5.52 -5.15 -19.08
C GLY A 219 4.95 -4.00 -18.25
N LYS A 220 5.57 -3.68 -17.10
CA LYS A 220 5.12 -2.66 -16.14
C LYS A 220 6.28 -1.79 -15.70
N PHE A 221 6.04 -0.62 -15.12
CA PHE A 221 7.14 0.15 -14.53
C PHE A 221 7.77 -0.59 -13.35
N ALA A 222 9.09 -0.50 -13.25
CA ALA A 222 9.84 -1.02 -12.12
C ALA A 222 10.14 0.13 -11.15
N LEU A 223 9.36 0.27 -10.06
CA LEU A 223 9.63 1.26 -9.00
C LEU A 223 11.03 1.14 -8.40
N SER A 224 11.61 -0.07 -8.42
CA SER A 224 12.98 -0.32 -7.98
C SER A 224 14.06 0.22 -8.93
N GLY A 225 13.68 0.66 -10.13
CA GLY A 225 14.56 1.25 -11.12
C GLY A 225 14.96 2.67 -10.75
N PRO A 226 16.26 3.01 -10.68
CA PRO A 226 16.71 4.32 -10.23
C PRO A 226 16.27 5.47 -11.13
N ARG A 227 15.99 5.26 -12.43
CA ARG A 227 15.50 6.33 -13.30
C ARG A 227 14.01 6.57 -13.07
N TYR A 228 13.20 5.52 -13.02
CA TYR A 228 11.77 5.67 -12.77
C TYR A 228 11.46 6.16 -11.35
N PHE A 229 12.22 5.71 -10.34
CA PHE A 229 12.05 6.11 -8.94
C PHE A 229 12.16 7.62 -8.73
N LYS A 230 12.87 8.35 -9.60
CA LYS A 230 13.01 9.82 -9.52
C LYS A 230 11.67 10.57 -9.65
N ASN A 231 10.64 9.94 -10.21
CA ASN A 231 9.30 10.56 -10.27
C ASN A 231 8.62 10.67 -8.90
N PHE A 232 9.20 10.08 -7.84
CA PHE A 232 8.62 10.00 -6.49
C PHE A 232 9.48 10.67 -5.41
N GLN A 233 10.47 11.48 -5.81
CA GLN A 233 11.36 12.21 -4.90
C GLN A 233 10.94 13.66 -4.73
#